data_AF-A0A428PUB5-F1
#
_entry.id   AF-A0A428PUB5-F1
#
_cell.length_a   1.000
_cell.length_b   1.000
_cell.length_c   1.000
_cell.angle_alpha   90.00
_cell.angle_beta   90.00
_cell.angle_gamma   90.00
#
_symmetry.space_group_name_H-M   'P 1'
#
loop_
_entity.id
_entity.type
_entity.pdbx_description
1 polymer ?
#
loop_
_entity_poly.entity_id
_entity_poly.type
_entity_poly.pdbx_seq_one_letter_code
_entity_poly.pdbx_strand_id
1 'polypeptide(L)'
;MASSAMIEVVKNALEEIVKDPRYHDLLSLIKTARNGAVYGTKVRFPHALVMIFLFRSGTFRHKAGLVLRATRHHASNLARFAVIYKLTMLALKYFGSEPGKEGTYDSFVGGLVGGYFVFGGRSKRTGKISSVNQQIVIYVFARVMLALARIAVKPGHGFPLVSSEPLHSNITHYAWPAFASLSWAMVMLVFRYHPEDLQSSLRSSMTYIYKDCNDFDSLRTLLWHNK
;
A
#
# COMPACT_ATOMS: atom_id res chain seq x y z
N MET A 1 -9.93 2.02 -46.02
CA MET A 1 -9.68 3.48 -46.06
C MET A 1 -10.76 4.27 -45.32
N ALA A 2 -12.07 4.02 -45.53
CA ALA A 2 -13.13 4.73 -44.79
C ALA A 2 -13.14 4.48 -43.26
N SER A 3 -12.78 3.28 -42.81
CA SER A 3 -12.74 2.94 -41.37
C SER A 3 -11.62 3.65 -40.61
N SER A 4 -10.45 3.87 -41.23
CA SER A 4 -9.35 4.60 -40.58
C SER A 4 -9.66 6.09 -40.47
N ALA A 5 -10.27 6.68 -41.49
CA ALA A 5 -10.73 8.07 -41.46
C ALA A 5 -11.78 8.30 -40.36
N MET A 6 -12.73 7.38 -40.19
CA MET A 6 -13.73 7.47 -39.12
C MET A 6 -13.11 7.35 -37.72
N ILE A 7 -12.13 6.46 -37.54
CA ILE A 7 -11.39 6.33 -36.28
C ILE A 7 -10.62 7.62 -35.96
N GLU A 8 -10.02 8.26 -36.97
CA GLU A 8 -9.22 9.47 -36.81
C GLU A 8 -10.09 10.70 -36.49
N VAL A 9 -11.27 10.82 -37.11
CA VAL A 9 -12.25 11.85 -36.77
C VAL A 9 -12.76 11.69 -35.34
N VAL A 10 -13.11 10.46 -34.93
CA VAL A 10 -13.54 10.18 -33.55
C VAL A 10 -12.41 10.46 -32.56
N LYS A 11 -11.16 10.09 -32.89
CA LYS A 11 -9.98 10.38 -32.08
C LYS A 11 -9.79 11.89 -31.90
N ASN A 12 -9.84 12.68 -32.97
CA ASN A 12 -9.65 14.12 -32.91
C ASN A 12 -10.76 14.81 -32.10
N ALA A 13 -12.02 14.40 -32.28
CA ALA A 13 -13.14 14.91 -31.48
C ALA A 13 -12.98 14.59 -29.98
N LEU A 14 -12.53 13.38 -29.65
CA LEU A 14 -12.22 13.00 -28.27
C LEU A 14 -11.04 13.79 -27.69
N GLU A 15 -10.01 14.07 -28.49
CA GLU A 15 -8.87 14.88 -28.06
C GLU A 15 -9.26 16.33 -27.77
N GLU A 16 -10.18 16.91 -28.55
CA GLU A 16 -10.73 18.25 -28.26
C GLU A 16 -11.52 18.27 -26.94
N ILE A 17 -12.38 17.27 -26.71
CA ILE A 17 -13.12 17.11 -25.44
C ILE A 17 -12.15 16.96 -24.25
N VAL A 18 -11.03 16.26 -24.44
CA VAL A 18 -10.02 16.07 -23.39
C VAL A 18 -9.23 17.35 -23.08
N LYS A 19 -9.03 18.22 -24.07
CA LYS A 19 -8.31 19.50 -23.90
C LYS A 19 -9.19 20.61 -23.31
N ASP A 20 -10.51 20.44 -23.32
CA ASP A 20 -11.45 21.44 -22.79
C ASP A 20 -11.30 21.63 -21.27
N PRO A 21 -10.96 22.84 -20.80
CA PRO A 21 -10.82 23.14 -19.37
C PRO A 21 -12.08 22.85 -18.55
N ARG A 22 -13.27 22.89 -19.17
CA ARG A 22 -14.55 22.64 -18.50
C ARG A 22 -14.68 21.22 -17.95
N TYR A 23 -14.06 20.25 -18.62
CA TYR A 23 -14.09 18.85 -18.19
C TYR A 23 -12.87 18.45 -17.36
N HIS A 24 -11.95 19.38 -17.08
CA HIS A 24 -10.67 19.07 -16.44
C HIS A 24 -10.85 18.36 -15.09
N ASP A 25 -11.74 18.84 -14.22
CA ASP A 25 -11.96 18.23 -12.90
C ASP A 25 -12.54 16.81 -13.02
N LEU A 26 -13.52 16.60 -13.90
CA LEU A 26 -14.13 15.29 -14.14
C LEU A 26 -13.16 14.29 -14.78
N LEU A 27 -12.48 14.70 -15.85
CA LEU A 27 -11.50 13.86 -16.55
C LEU A 27 -10.33 13.52 -15.64
N SER A 28 -9.91 14.47 -14.82
CA SER A 28 -8.84 14.25 -13.87
C SER A 28 -9.29 13.33 -12.72
N LEU A 29 -10.57 13.30 -12.33
CA LEU A 29 -11.13 12.30 -11.42
C LEU A 29 -11.07 10.89 -12.01
N ILE A 30 -11.53 10.74 -13.26
CA ILE A 30 -11.50 9.46 -13.99
C ILE A 30 -10.06 8.97 -14.14
N LYS A 31 -9.13 9.85 -14.53
CA LYS A 31 -7.71 9.53 -14.66
C LYS A 31 -7.08 9.13 -13.32
N THR A 32 -7.45 9.81 -12.23
CA THR A 32 -7.02 9.45 -10.88
C THR A 32 -7.52 8.05 -10.48
N ALA A 33 -8.79 7.72 -10.73
CA ALA A 33 -9.35 6.40 -10.48
C ALA A 33 -8.60 5.31 -11.28
N ARG A 34 -8.40 5.53 -12.58
CA ARG A 34 -7.67 4.63 -13.49
C ARG A 34 -6.24 4.41 -13.00
N ASN A 35 -5.53 5.48 -12.65
CA ASN A 35 -4.15 5.39 -12.18
C ASN A 35 -4.06 4.58 -10.88
N GLY A 36 -4.98 4.78 -9.94
CA GLY A 36 -5.07 3.97 -8.73
C GLY A 36 -5.30 2.49 -9.02
N ALA A 37 -6.24 2.17 -9.93
CA ALA A 37 -6.52 0.79 -10.33
C ALA A 37 -5.33 0.10 -11.03
N VAL A 38 -4.70 0.80 -11.99
CA VAL A 38 -3.56 0.28 -12.75
C VAL A 38 -2.37 0.06 -11.84
N TYR A 39 -2.02 1.04 -11.01
CA TYR A 39 -0.89 0.93 -10.08
C TYR A 39 -1.12 -0.19 -9.07
N GLY A 40 -2.31 -0.25 -8.45
CA GLY A 40 -2.66 -1.32 -7.52
C GLY A 40 -2.57 -2.70 -8.16
N THR A 41 -2.99 -2.83 -9.42
CA THR A 41 -2.87 -4.09 -10.17
C THR A 41 -1.41 -4.46 -10.39
N LYS A 42 -0.58 -3.51 -10.88
CA LYS A 42 0.85 -3.74 -11.17
C LYS A 42 1.65 -4.20 -9.97
N VAL A 43 1.36 -3.67 -8.78
CA VAL A 43 2.10 -4.04 -7.56
C VAL A 43 1.52 -5.31 -6.92
N ARG A 44 0.20 -5.41 -6.82
CA ARG A 44 -0.43 -6.51 -6.06
C ARG A 44 -0.47 -7.81 -6.83
N PHE A 45 -0.65 -7.77 -8.15
CA PHE A 45 -0.77 -8.99 -8.96
C PHE A 45 0.49 -9.86 -8.86
N PRO A 46 1.72 -9.36 -9.13
CA PRO A 46 2.92 -10.17 -9.02
C PRO A 46 3.14 -10.70 -7.60
N HIS A 47 2.93 -9.86 -6.59
CA HIS A 47 3.07 -10.26 -5.20
C HIS A 47 2.07 -11.37 -4.82
N ALA A 48 0.78 -11.21 -5.13
CA ALA A 48 -0.23 -12.22 -4.85
C ALA A 48 0.03 -13.51 -5.63
N LEU A 49 0.46 -13.40 -6.89
CA LEU A 49 0.81 -14.53 -7.73
C LEU A 49 1.91 -15.37 -7.07
N VAL A 50 3.05 -14.76 -6.76
CA VAL A 50 4.19 -15.46 -6.14
C VAL A 50 3.79 -16.04 -4.78
N MET A 51 3.16 -15.23 -3.91
CA MET A 51 2.85 -15.67 -2.55
C MET A 51 1.82 -16.82 -2.51
N ILE A 52 0.80 -16.79 -3.38
CA ILE A 52 -0.25 -17.82 -3.39
C ILE A 52 0.22 -19.08 -4.10
N PHE A 53 0.96 -18.95 -5.21
CA PHE A 53 1.42 -20.14 -5.94
C PHE A 53 2.50 -20.90 -5.18
N LEU A 54 3.44 -20.20 -4.53
CA LEU A 54 4.53 -20.82 -3.77
C LEU A 54 4.09 -21.34 -2.40
N PHE A 55 3.33 -20.56 -1.64
CA PHE A 55 3.11 -20.87 -0.21
C PHE A 55 1.69 -21.35 0.13
N ARG A 56 0.74 -21.35 -0.81
CA ARG A 56 -0.59 -21.95 -0.58
C ARG A 56 -0.77 -23.25 -1.32
N SER A 57 -1.48 -24.18 -0.70
CA SER A 57 -1.96 -25.42 -1.32
C SER A 57 -3.34 -25.21 -1.95
N GLY A 58 -3.64 -25.98 -3.01
CA GLY A 58 -4.93 -25.95 -3.69
C GLY A 58 -4.81 -26.08 -5.21
N THR A 59 -5.95 -26.25 -5.87
CA THR A 59 -6.01 -26.40 -7.33
C THR A 59 -5.61 -25.11 -8.04
N PHE A 60 -5.13 -25.23 -9.28
CA PHE A 60 -4.75 -24.08 -10.11
C PHE A 60 -5.89 -23.04 -10.23
N ARG A 61 -7.12 -23.51 -10.49
CA ARG A 61 -8.31 -22.64 -10.60
C ARG A 61 -8.58 -21.88 -9.30
N HIS A 62 -8.43 -22.54 -8.15
CA HIS A 62 -8.61 -21.90 -6.85
C HIS A 62 -7.53 -20.83 -6.60
N LYS A 63 -6.25 -21.15 -6.84
CA LYS A 63 -5.13 -20.22 -6.70
C LYS A 63 -5.29 -18.99 -7.59
N ALA A 64 -5.60 -19.18 -8.88
CA ALA A 64 -5.85 -18.10 -9.82
C ALA A 64 -7.01 -17.20 -9.35
N GLY A 65 -8.11 -17.79 -8.88
CA GLY A 65 -9.23 -17.05 -8.30
C GLY A 65 -8.83 -16.20 -7.09
N LEU A 66 -7.99 -16.72 -6.20
CA LEU A 66 -7.47 -15.98 -5.05
C LEU A 66 -6.59 -14.79 -5.46
N VAL A 67 -5.69 -14.99 -6.44
CA VAL A 67 -4.82 -13.93 -6.97
C VAL A 67 -5.66 -12.80 -7.57
N LEU A 68 -6.63 -13.14 -8.43
CA LEU A 68 -7.50 -12.16 -9.07
C LEU A 68 -8.36 -11.41 -8.05
N ARG A 69 -8.92 -12.12 -7.06
CA ARG A 69 -9.72 -11.49 -5.99
C ARG A 69 -8.89 -10.53 -5.15
N ALA A 70 -7.69 -10.94 -4.73
CA ALA A 70 -6.79 -10.09 -3.95
C ALA A 70 -6.34 -8.84 -4.74
N THR A 71 -6.02 -9.03 -6.02
CA THR A 71 -5.63 -7.96 -6.93
C THR A 71 -6.78 -6.98 -7.15
N ARG A 72 -7.97 -7.47 -7.50
CA ARG A 72 -9.16 -6.64 -7.72
C ARG A 72 -9.55 -5.87 -6.47
N HIS A 73 -9.50 -6.49 -5.30
CA HIS A 73 -9.79 -5.83 -4.03
C HIS A 73 -8.81 -4.68 -3.77
N HIS A 74 -7.51 -4.92 -3.92
CA HIS A 74 -6.50 -3.89 -3.75
C HIS A 74 -6.64 -2.75 -4.77
N ALA A 75 -6.72 -3.06 -6.07
CA ALA A 75 -6.88 -2.09 -7.13
C ALA A 75 -8.15 -1.24 -6.97
N SER A 76 -9.27 -1.88 -6.61
CA SER A 76 -10.53 -1.17 -6.36
C SER A 76 -10.43 -0.24 -5.15
N ASN A 77 -9.73 -0.64 -4.10
CA ASN A 77 -9.54 0.23 -2.93
C ASN A 77 -8.66 1.43 -3.28
N LEU A 78 -7.55 1.25 -4.00
CA LEU A 78 -6.72 2.39 -4.44
C LEU A 78 -7.49 3.35 -5.33
N ALA A 79 -8.28 2.83 -6.28
CA ALA A 79 -9.11 3.66 -7.14
C ALA A 79 -10.15 4.46 -6.34
N ARG A 80 -10.87 3.81 -5.41
CA ARG A 80 -11.86 4.47 -4.55
C ARG A 80 -11.23 5.52 -3.63
N PHE A 81 -10.10 5.21 -3.01
CA PHE A 81 -9.38 6.16 -2.16
C PHE A 81 -8.98 7.39 -2.97
N ALA A 82 -8.40 7.19 -4.15
CA ALA A 82 -7.95 8.29 -5.00
C ALA A 82 -9.11 9.17 -5.48
N VAL A 83 -10.28 8.59 -5.78
CA VAL A 83 -11.51 9.32 -6.11
C VAL A 83 -12.03 10.10 -4.91
N ILE A 84 -12.19 9.46 -3.74
CA ILE A 84 -12.72 10.11 -2.54
C ILE A 84 -11.80 11.25 -2.09
N TYR A 85 -10.49 11.02 -2.06
CA TYR A 85 -9.49 12.04 -1.76
C TYR A 85 -9.67 13.25 -2.67
N LYS A 86 -9.73 13.03 -3.98
CA LYS A 86 -9.82 14.11 -4.96
C LYS A 86 -11.17 14.84 -4.93
N LEU A 87 -12.27 14.13 -4.71
CA LEU A 87 -13.58 14.74 -4.48
C LEU A 87 -13.57 15.60 -3.22
N THR A 88 -12.93 15.13 -2.15
CA THR A 88 -12.82 15.90 -0.90
C THR A 88 -11.96 17.14 -1.10
N MET A 89 -10.83 17.05 -1.81
CA MET A 89 -9.98 18.19 -2.16
C MET A 89 -10.73 19.22 -3.01
N LEU A 90 -11.47 18.77 -4.03
CA LEU A 90 -12.27 19.67 -4.86
C LEU A 90 -13.39 20.33 -4.04
N ALA A 91 -14.07 19.57 -3.19
CA ALA A 91 -15.10 20.10 -2.31
C ALA A 91 -14.53 21.15 -1.34
N LEU A 92 -13.39 20.87 -0.70
CA LEU A 92 -12.74 21.83 0.20
C LEU A 92 -12.20 23.06 -0.55
N LYS A 93 -11.72 22.89 -1.78
CA LYS A 93 -11.30 24.02 -2.62
C LYS A 93 -12.46 24.94 -2.99
N TYR A 94 -13.65 24.41 -3.28
CA TYR A 94 -14.81 25.22 -3.69
C TYR A 94 -15.65 25.72 -2.50
N PHE A 95 -15.72 24.97 -1.40
CA PHE A 95 -16.59 25.24 -0.26
C PHE A 95 -15.84 25.52 1.06
N GLY A 96 -14.51 25.51 1.04
CA GLY A 96 -13.68 25.76 2.22
C GLY A 96 -13.61 27.24 2.61
N SER A 97 -12.85 27.49 3.68
CA SER A 97 -12.71 28.83 4.29
C SER A 97 -12.14 29.89 3.33
N GLU A 98 -11.35 29.46 2.33
CA GLU A 98 -10.84 30.32 1.25
C GLU A 98 -11.25 29.74 -0.12
N PRO A 99 -12.43 30.12 -0.65
CA PRO A 99 -12.92 29.60 -1.92
C PRO A 99 -11.91 29.83 -3.06
N GLY A 100 -11.57 28.75 -3.78
CA GLY A 100 -10.66 28.75 -4.91
C GLY A 100 -9.21 28.35 -4.58
N LYS A 101 -8.84 28.25 -3.30
CA LYS A 101 -7.50 27.83 -2.86
C LYS A 101 -7.55 26.52 -2.09
N GLU A 102 -6.48 25.74 -2.20
CA GLU A 102 -6.29 24.55 -1.36
C GLU A 102 -5.80 24.98 0.02
N GLY A 103 -6.54 24.64 1.06
CA GLY A 103 -6.18 24.89 2.45
C GLY A 103 -5.01 24.03 2.91
N THR A 104 -4.27 24.51 3.92
CA THR A 104 -3.07 23.84 4.45
C THR A 104 -3.34 22.41 4.93
N TYR A 105 -4.54 22.14 5.46
CA TYR A 105 -4.93 20.85 6.02
C TYR A 105 -5.90 20.05 5.13
N ASP A 106 -6.24 20.54 3.94
CA ASP A 106 -7.23 19.88 3.08
C ASP A 106 -6.77 18.48 2.67
N SER A 107 -5.48 18.33 2.39
CA SER A 107 -4.86 17.04 2.07
C SER A 107 -4.93 16.05 3.24
N PHE A 108 -4.81 16.55 4.47
CA PHE A 108 -4.95 15.73 5.68
C PHE A 108 -6.41 15.27 5.85
N VAL A 109 -7.37 16.18 5.71
CA VAL A 109 -8.81 15.86 5.80
C VAL A 109 -9.22 14.89 4.68
N GLY A 110 -8.81 15.13 3.44
CA GLY A 110 -9.07 14.22 2.32
C GLY A 110 -8.47 12.83 2.54
N GLY A 111 -7.27 12.77 3.12
CA GLY A 111 -6.63 11.53 3.54
C GLY A 111 -7.40 10.79 4.64
N LEU A 112 -7.88 11.51 5.66
CA LEU A 112 -8.69 10.94 6.75
C LEU A 112 -10.01 10.36 6.23
N VAL A 113 -10.75 11.13 5.44
CA VAL A 113 -12.04 10.71 4.86
C VAL A 113 -11.84 9.48 3.98
N GLY A 114 -10.91 9.56 3.03
CA GLY A 114 -10.60 8.43 2.14
C GLY A 114 -10.13 7.19 2.92
N GLY A 115 -9.27 7.38 3.92
CA GLY A 115 -8.73 6.32 4.76
C GLY A 115 -9.82 5.56 5.51
N TYR A 116 -10.71 6.30 6.17
CA TYR A 116 -11.81 5.75 6.95
C TYR A 116 -12.77 4.92 6.09
N PHE A 117 -13.26 5.46 4.98
CA PHE A 117 -14.27 4.79 4.15
C PHE A 117 -13.72 3.62 3.33
N VAL A 118 -12.46 3.67 2.90
CA VAL A 118 -11.89 2.64 2.01
C VAL A 118 -11.19 1.54 2.78
N PHE A 119 -10.38 1.90 3.78
CA PHE A 119 -9.53 0.95 4.48
C PHE A 119 -10.09 0.55 5.86
N GLY A 120 -10.94 1.38 6.47
CA GLY A 120 -11.61 1.10 7.75
C GLY A 120 -12.80 0.14 7.66
N GLY A 121 -13.30 -0.14 6.44
CA GLY A 121 -14.44 -1.03 6.22
C GLY A 121 -14.20 -2.46 6.69
N ARG A 122 -15.17 -3.01 7.44
CA ARG A 122 -15.20 -4.41 7.88
C ARG A 122 -16.06 -5.26 6.95
N SER A 123 -15.69 -6.54 6.80
CA SER A 123 -16.52 -7.49 6.07
C SER A 123 -17.87 -7.66 6.75
N LYS A 124 -18.98 -7.37 6.04
CA LYS A 124 -20.35 -7.55 6.56
C LYS A 124 -20.63 -8.99 7.02
N ARG A 125 -19.93 -9.97 6.45
CA ARG A 125 -20.16 -11.40 6.72
C ARG A 125 -19.38 -11.93 7.92
N THR A 126 -18.18 -11.39 8.16
CA THR A 126 -17.26 -11.95 9.17
C THR A 126 -16.88 -10.95 10.26
N GLY A 127 -17.24 -9.67 10.12
CA GLY A 127 -16.80 -8.58 11.00
C GLY A 127 -15.30 -8.27 10.93
N LYS A 128 -14.50 -9.08 10.23
CA LYS A 128 -13.04 -8.95 10.18
C LYS A 128 -12.60 -7.89 9.16
N ILE A 129 -11.49 -7.25 9.44
CA ILE A 129 -10.80 -6.36 8.51
C ILE A 129 -10.16 -7.22 7.42
N SER A 130 -10.18 -6.74 6.17
CA SER A 130 -9.49 -7.40 5.07
C SER A 130 -7.98 -7.44 5.35
N SER A 131 -7.36 -8.62 5.24
CA SER A 131 -5.90 -8.76 5.40
C SER A 131 -5.12 -7.92 4.40
N VAL A 132 -5.70 -7.66 3.23
CA VAL A 132 -5.14 -6.74 2.23
C VAL A 132 -5.14 -5.30 2.76
N ASN A 133 -6.24 -4.85 3.39
CA ASN A 133 -6.33 -3.51 3.96
C ASN A 133 -5.38 -3.35 5.15
N GLN A 134 -5.33 -4.36 6.04
CA GLN A 134 -4.40 -4.35 7.17
C GLN A 134 -2.94 -4.22 6.71
N GLN A 135 -2.53 -4.97 5.68
CA GLN A 135 -1.19 -4.85 5.10
C GLN A 135 -0.91 -3.44 4.56
N ILE A 136 -1.86 -2.84 3.84
CA ILE A 136 -1.69 -1.48 3.30
C ILE A 136 -1.56 -0.47 4.43
N VAL A 137 -2.47 -0.50 5.41
CA VAL A 137 -2.53 0.49 6.49
C VAL A 137 -1.27 0.44 7.34
N ILE A 138 -0.82 -0.75 7.75
CA ILE A 138 0.41 -0.90 8.55
C ILE A 138 1.64 -0.47 7.73
N TYR A 139 1.68 -0.81 6.44
CA TYR A 139 2.78 -0.39 5.56
C TYR A 139 2.84 1.14 5.43
N VAL A 140 1.71 1.80 5.18
CA VAL A 140 1.62 3.26 5.10
C VAL A 140 2.01 3.89 6.43
N PHE A 141 1.49 3.38 7.55
CA PHE A 141 1.85 3.86 8.88
C PHE A 141 3.35 3.82 9.12
N ALA A 142 4.01 2.68 8.87
CA ALA A 142 5.45 2.55 9.03
C ALA A 142 6.23 3.55 8.16
N ARG A 143 5.79 3.76 6.91
CA ARG A 143 6.41 4.74 5.99
C ARG A 143 6.22 6.18 6.47
N VAL A 144 5.05 6.52 6.99
CA VAL A 144 4.77 7.86 7.54
C VAL A 144 5.57 8.09 8.81
N MET A 145 5.62 7.12 9.74
CA MET A 145 6.43 7.23 10.96
C MET A 145 7.92 7.40 10.63
N LEU A 146 8.44 6.64 9.67
CA LEU A 146 9.82 6.81 9.21
C LEU A 146 10.04 8.20 8.59
N ALA A 147 9.10 8.71 7.81
CA ALA A 147 9.19 10.05 7.24
C ALA A 147 9.16 11.14 8.34
N LEU A 148 8.28 11.01 9.33
CA LEU A 148 8.21 11.93 10.46
C LEU A 148 9.49 11.89 11.30
N ALA A 149 10.05 10.71 11.56
CA ALA A 149 11.33 10.57 12.25
C ALA A 149 12.47 11.27 11.47
N ARG A 150 12.50 11.13 10.14
CA ARG A 150 13.47 11.83 9.29
C ARG A 150 13.29 13.35 9.29
N ILE A 151 12.04 13.83 9.27
CA ILE A 151 11.74 15.27 9.36
C ILE A 151 12.17 15.81 10.73
N ALA A 152 11.90 15.07 11.81
CA ALA A 152 12.22 15.45 13.18
C ALA A 152 13.72 15.66 13.44
N VAL A 153 14.58 14.93 12.72
CA VAL A 153 16.05 15.07 12.82
C VAL A 153 16.64 16.02 11.78
N LYS A 154 15.85 16.52 10.82
CA LYS A 154 16.37 17.26 9.64
C LYS A 154 16.77 18.71 9.98
N PRO A 155 18.01 19.13 9.66
CA PRO A 155 18.48 20.52 9.79
C PRO A 155 17.47 21.57 9.30
N GLY A 156 17.12 22.51 10.19
CA GLY A 156 16.27 23.67 9.90
C GLY A 156 14.75 23.42 9.86
N HIS A 157 14.30 22.17 9.91
CA HIS A 157 12.87 21.81 9.93
C HIS A 157 12.48 20.95 11.14
N GLY A 158 13.43 20.18 11.67
CA GLY A 158 13.23 19.27 12.79
C GLY A 158 13.29 19.95 14.16
N PHE A 159 13.31 19.14 15.22
CA PHE A 159 13.40 19.67 16.58
C PHE A 159 14.76 20.34 16.79
N PRO A 160 14.81 21.59 17.32
CA PRO A 160 16.05 22.36 17.44
C PRO A 160 17.19 21.63 18.14
N LEU A 161 16.87 20.80 19.13
CA LEU A 161 17.86 20.05 19.93
C LEU A 161 18.47 18.85 19.20
N VAL A 162 17.68 18.19 18.35
CA VAL A 162 18.04 16.92 17.69
C VAL A 162 18.60 17.19 16.28
N SER A 163 18.20 18.32 15.72
CA SER A 163 18.50 18.74 14.36
C SER A 163 19.83 19.50 14.21
N SER A 164 20.48 19.87 15.32
CA SER A 164 21.79 20.52 15.31
C SER A 164 22.93 19.52 15.13
N GLU A 165 23.96 19.90 14.39
CA GLU A 165 25.23 19.15 14.41
C GLU A 165 25.91 19.29 15.79
N PRO A 166 26.59 18.25 16.31
CA PRO A 166 26.88 16.94 15.70
C PRO A 166 25.80 15.86 15.97
N LEU A 167 24.69 16.20 16.65
CA LEU A 167 23.68 15.22 17.04
C LEU A 167 22.91 14.65 15.84
N HIS A 168 22.64 15.46 14.82
CA HIS A 168 22.02 15.01 13.58
C HIS A 168 22.79 13.85 12.91
N SER A 169 24.09 14.04 12.69
CA SER A 169 24.96 13.06 12.03
C SER A 169 25.09 11.77 12.84
N ASN A 170 25.27 11.88 14.16
CA ASN A 170 25.33 10.72 15.07
C ASN A 170 24.02 9.92 15.07
N ILE A 171 22.88 10.58 15.22
CA ILE A 171 21.57 9.92 15.25
C ILE A 171 21.31 9.25 13.90
N THR A 172 21.58 9.93 12.79
CA THR A 172 21.36 9.36 11.45
C THR A 172 22.22 8.11 11.22
N HIS A 173 23.44 8.07 11.75
CA HIS A 173 24.33 6.93 11.61
C HIS A 173 23.91 5.73 12.48
N TYR A 174 23.64 5.94 13.77
CA TYR A 174 23.38 4.84 14.72
C TYR A 174 21.91 4.43 14.83
N ALA A 175 20.96 5.26 14.42
CA ALA A 175 19.54 4.93 14.56
C ALA A 175 19.12 3.73 13.70
N TRP A 176 19.71 3.55 12.51
CA TRP A 176 19.33 2.44 11.64
C TRP A 176 19.75 1.07 12.19
N PRO A 177 21.02 0.84 12.58
CA PRO A 177 21.41 -0.41 13.24
C PRO A 177 20.59 -0.72 14.49
N ALA A 178 20.35 0.27 15.35
CA ALA A 178 19.56 0.09 16.58
C ALA A 178 18.09 -0.26 16.29
N PHE A 179 17.47 0.43 15.32
CA PHE A 179 16.09 0.13 14.91
C PHE A 179 15.97 -1.27 14.29
N ALA A 180 16.94 -1.65 13.45
CA ALA A 180 16.98 -2.96 12.82
C ALA A 180 17.15 -4.08 13.85
N SER A 181 18.11 -3.95 14.77
CA SER A 181 18.37 -4.96 15.80
C SER A 181 17.17 -5.17 16.72
N LEU A 182 16.56 -4.08 17.19
CA LEU A 182 15.39 -4.14 18.06
C LEU A 182 14.18 -4.75 17.35
N SER A 183 13.92 -4.35 16.10
CA SER A 183 12.81 -4.88 15.30
C SER A 183 12.93 -6.38 15.11
N TRP A 184 14.12 -6.88 14.79
CA TRP A 184 14.37 -8.31 14.63
C TRP A 184 14.29 -9.06 15.96
N ALA A 185 14.88 -8.52 17.03
CA ALA A 185 14.79 -9.12 18.36
C ALA A 185 13.33 -9.31 18.79
N MET A 186 12.48 -8.29 18.59
CA MET A 186 11.04 -8.37 18.88
C MET A 186 10.33 -9.41 18.03
N VAL A 187 10.59 -9.46 16.72
CA VAL A 187 9.97 -10.46 15.84
C VAL A 187 10.34 -11.88 16.25
N MET A 188 11.61 -12.13 16.59
CA MET A 188 12.06 -13.45 17.06
C MET A 188 11.43 -13.83 18.41
N LEU A 189 11.32 -12.87 19.33
CA LEU A 189 10.68 -13.09 20.63
C LEU A 189 9.20 -13.44 20.49
N VAL A 190 8.45 -12.66 19.69
CA VAL A 190 7.03 -12.93 19.45
C VAL A 190 6.85 -14.25 18.72
N PHE A 191 7.68 -14.57 17.72
CA PHE A 191 7.60 -15.86 17.04
C PHE A 191 7.80 -17.06 17.97
N ARG A 192 8.66 -16.93 18.99
CA ARG A 192 8.94 -18.00 19.94
C ARG A 192 7.76 -18.30 20.86
N TYR A 193 7.08 -17.26 21.36
CA TYR A 193 6.06 -17.39 22.41
C TYR A 193 4.61 -17.26 21.88
N HIS A 194 4.39 -16.42 20.88
CA HIS A 194 3.06 -16.10 20.31
C HIS A 194 3.09 -16.05 18.77
N PRO A 195 3.47 -17.13 18.08
CA PRO A 195 3.58 -17.14 16.62
C PRO A 195 2.24 -16.85 15.92
N GLU A 196 1.11 -17.17 16.55
CA GLU A 196 -0.25 -16.94 16.04
C GLU A 196 -0.60 -15.46 15.86
N ASP A 197 -0.01 -14.57 16.65
CA ASP A 197 -0.26 -13.13 16.61
C ASP A 197 0.56 -12.41 15.54
N LEU A 198 1.59 -13.08 15.00
CA LEU A 198 2.33 -12.56 13.86
C LEU A 198 1.49 -12.56 12.59
N GLN A 199 1.75 -11.57 11.73
CA GLN A 199 1.16 -11.53 10.41
C GLN A 199 1.39 -12.87 9.69
N SER A 200 0.32 -13.43 9.12
CA SER A 200 0.32 -14.77 8.55
C SER A 200 1.44 -15.06 7.55
N SER A 201 1.86 -14.07 6.76
CA SER A 201 2.97 -14.22 5.81
C SER A 201 4.32 -14.30 6.51
N LEU A 202 4.58 -13.44 7.49
CA LEU A 202 5.82 -13.45 8.27
C LEU A 202 5.94 -14.76 9.05
N ARG A 203 4.84 -15.17 9.71
CA ARG A 203 4.75 -16.46 10.41
C ARG A 203 5.07 -17.63 9.48
N SER A 204 4.49 -17.65 8.28
CA SER A 204 4.75 -18.72 7.30
C SER A 204 6.22 -18.80 6.91
N SER A 205 6.87 -17.66 6.66
CA SER A 205 8.29 -17.62 6.34
C SER A 205 9.16 -18.07 7.52
N MET A 206 8.84 -17.62 8.74
CA MET A 206 9.59 -18.00 9.94
C MET A 206 9.43 -19.47 10.29
N THR A 207 8.24 -20.06 10.14
CA THR A 207 8.03 -21.50 10.30
C THR A 207 8.88 -22.29 9.31
N TYR A 208 8.85 -21.92 8.03
CA TYR A 208 9.64 -22.59 6.99
C TYR A 208 11.15 -22.53 7.27
N ILE A 209 11.65 -21.40 7.78
CA ILE A 209 13.08 -21.21 8.04
C ILE A 209 13.53 -21.85 9.36
N TYR A 210 12.77 -21.70 10.44
CA TYR A 210 13.25 -21.98 11.81
C TYR A 210 12.55 -23.14 12.53
N LYS A 211 11.37 -23.56 12.07
CA LYS A 211 10.69 -24.74 12.64
C LYS A 211 10.94 -25.96 11.77
N ASP A 212 10.63 -25.85 10.49
CA ASP A 212 10.75 -26.95 9.54
C ASP A 212 12.22 -27.39 9.34
N CYS A 213 13.21 -26.55 9.66
CA CYS A 213 14.62 -26.91 9.61
C CYS A 213 15.03 -27.99 10.63
N ASN A 214 14.22 -28.23 11.67
CA ASN A 214 14.54 -29.21 12.72
C ASN A 214 14.02 -30.61 12.40
N ASP A 215 13.20 -30.76 11.35
CA ASP A 215 12.58 -32.02 10.98
C ASP A 215 13.22 -32.57 9.70
N PHE A 216 14.20 -33.48 9.83
CA PHE A 216 14.85 -34.15 8.69
C PHE A 216 15.11 -35.64 8.99
N ASP A 217 14.91 -36.48 7.98
CA ASP A 217 15.07 -37.95 8.03
C ASP A 217 15.99 -38.51 6.93
N SER A 218 16.40 -37.69 5.96
CA SER A 218 17.20 -38.08 4.80
C SER A 218 18.00 -36.92 4.23
N LEU A 219 19.00 -37.20 3.37
CA LEU A 219 19.73 -36.15 2.64
C LEU A 219 18.81 -35.32 1.73
N ARG A 220 17.70 -35.91 1.27
CA ARG A 220 16.67 -35.21 0.50
C ARG A 220 15.92 -34.20 1.37
N THR A 221 15.55 -34.58 2.59
CA THR A 221 14.87 -33.69 3.52
C THR A 221 15.79 -32.64 4.14
N LEU A 222 17.09 -32.94 4.21
CA LEU A 222 18.13 -32.02 4.64
C LEU A 222 18.52 -30.96 3.59
N LEU A 223 18.64 -31.33 2.31
CA LEU A 223 19.25 -30.46 1.28
C LEU A 223 18.30 -29.97 0.18
N TRP A 224 17.14 -30.61 -0.01
CA TRP A 224 16.29 -30.33 -1.18
C TRP A 224 14.85 -29.98 -0.84
N HIS A 225 14.21 -30.66 0.11
CA HIS A 225 12.78 -30.47 0.40
C HIS A 225 12.48 -30.60 1.89
N ASN A 226 11.88 -29.60 2.53
CA ASN A 226 11.49 -29.69 3.95
C ASN A 226 10.45 -30.79 4.27
N LYS A 227 9.86 -31.45 3.25
CA LYS A 227 8.93 -32.60 3.36
C LYS A 227 8.97 -33.49 2.11
#